data_AF-N8V6Z8-F1
#
_entry.id   AF-N8V6Z8-F1
#
_cell.length_a   1.000
_cell.length_b   1.000
_cell.length_c   1.000
_cell.angle_alpha   90.00
_cell.angle_beta   90.00
_cell.angle_gamma   90.00
#
_symmetry.space_group_name_H-M   'P 1'
#
loop_
_entity.id
_entity.type
_entity.pdbx_description
1 polymer ?
#
loop_
_entity_poly.entity_id
_entity_poly.type
_entity_poly.pdbx_seq_one_letter_code
_entity_poly.pdbx_strand_id
1 'polypeptide(L)'
;MNTACPISSRKTRLFAPLVKNFDLADDKQAIIDYNLKIFEENRLMVENQKPERLPLDLSLEAHIPADRSSVMFRRCLKKSVLASSFWFKSC
;
A
#
# COMPACT_ATOMS: atom_id res chain seq x y z
N MET A 1 -11.43 3.19 -0.92
CA MET A 1 -9.96 3.37 -0.75
C MET A 1 -9.51 2.40 0.33
N ASN A 2 -8.39 1.71 0.14
CA ASN A 2 -7.86 0.75 1.11
C ASN A 2 -7.18 1.49 2.27
N THR A 3 -7.18 0.88 3.45
CA THR A 3 -6.61 1.48 4.66
C THR A 3 -5.59 0.54 5.28
N ALA A 4 -4.36 1.04 5.43
CA ALA A 4 -3.28 0.35 6.13
C ALA A 4 -3.32 0.64 7.63
N CYS A 5 -3.24 -0.40 8.45
CA CYS A 5 -3.14 -0.31 9.91
C CYS A 5 -1.90 -1.07 10.37
N PRO A 6 -0.81 -0.38 10.74
CA PRO A 6 0.42 -1.03 11.22
C PRO A 6 0.15 -1.89 12.45
N ILE A 7 0.64 -3.13 12.44
CA ILE A 7 0.61 -4.04 13.61
C ILE A 7 1.99 -4.08 14.27
N SER A 8 3.05 -4.08 13.46
CA SER A 8 4.44 -4.06 13.90
C SER A 8 5.31 -3.38 12.84
N SER A 9 6.63 -3.34 13.04
CA SER A 9 7.56 -2.69 12.11
C SER A 9 7.67 -3.43 10.78
N ARG A 10 7.24 -4.69 10.73
CA ARG A 10 7.28 -5.56 9.55
C ARG A 10 5.93 -6.13 9.15
N LYS A 11 4.83 -5.68 9.77
CA LYS A 11 3.50 -6.23 9.50
C LYS A 11 2.44 -5.14 9.57
N THR A 12 1.62 -5.09 8.54
CA THR A 12 0.48 -4.18 8.42
C THR A 12 -0.77 -4.99 8.10
N ARG A 13 -1.89 -4.66 8.73
CA ARG A 13 -3.20 -5.13 8.31
C ARG A 13 -3.76 -4.19 7.25
N LEU A 14 -4.16 -4.74 6.11
CA LEU A 14 -4.82 -3.99 5.06
C LEU A 14 -6.33 -4.23 5.14
N PHE A 15 -7.11 -3.16 5.21
CA PHE A 15 -8.57 -3.19 5.06
C PHE A 15 -8.92 -2.73 3.64
N ALA A 16 -9.58 -3.59 2.87
CA ALA A 16 -9.95 -3.33 1.49
C ALA A 16 -11.48 -3.41 1.32
N PRO A 17 -12.22 -2.31 1.56
CA PRO A 17 -13.66 -2.31 1.36
C PRO A 17 -14.00 -2.38 -0.13
N LEU A 18 -14.79 -3.39 -0.50
CA LEU A 18 -15.34 -3.55 -1.84
C LEU A 18 -16.74 -2.94 -1.87
N VAL A 19 -16.95 -2.00 -2.79
CA VAL A 19 -18.24 -1.31 -2.97
C VAL A 19 -18.61 -1.35 -4.45
N LYS A 20 -19.84 -1.76 -4.73
CA LYS A 20 -20.37 -1.91 -6.08
C LYS A 20 -21.82 -1.41 -6.10
N ASN A 21 -22.20 -0.72 -7.16
CA ASN A 21 -23.54 -0.14 -7.36
C ASN A 21 -24.26 -0.66 -8.63
N PHE A 22 -23.75 -1.74 -9.23
CA PHE A 22 -24.29 -2.40 -10.42
C PHE A 22 -24.24 -3.92 -10.24
N ASP A 23 -24.94 -4.68 -11.08
CA ASP A 23 -25.01 -6.16 -11.04
C ASP A 23 -25.09 -6.71 -9.60
N LEU A 24 -26.12 -6.24 -8.88
CA LEU A 24 -26.29 -6.45 -7.44
C LEU A 24 -26.67 -7.89 -7.06
N ALA A 25 -27.06 -8.68 -8.07
CA ALA A 25 -27.39 -10.10 -7.93
C ALA A 25 -26.17 -11.02 -8.03
N ASP A 26 -24.99 -10.47 -8.36
CA ASP A 26 -23.75 -11.25 -8.46
C ASP A 26 -23.42 -11.95 -7.13
N ASP A 27 -22.78 -13.11 -7.26
CA ASP A 27 -22.28 -13.83 -6.10
C ASP A 27 -21.19 -13.01 -5.39
N LYS A 28 -21.52 -12.58 -4.17
CA LYS A 28 -20.64 -11.80 -3.31
C LYS A 28 -19.37 -12.57 -2.97
N GLN A 29 -19.46 -13.89 -2.79
CA GLN A 29 -18.30 -14.69 -2.39
C GLN A 29 -17.31 -14.80 -3.56
N ALA A 30 -17.79 -15.06 -4.78
CA ALA A 30 -16.96 -15.05 -5.97
C ALA A 30 -16.22 -13.71 -6.17
N ILE A 31 -16.88 -12.57 -5.91
CA ILE A 31 -16.25 -11.25 -5.97
C ILE A 31 -15.14 -11.11 -4.92
N ILE A 32 -15.40 -11.55 -3.69
CA ILE A 32 -14.41 -11.52 -2.60
C ILE A 32 -13.21 -12.40 -2.95
N ASP A 33 -13.42 -13.63 -3.38
CA ASP A 33 -12.37 -14.60 -3.69
C ASP A 33 -11.49 -14.13 -4.84
N TYR A 34 -12.09 -13.53 -5.87
CA TYR A 34 -11.36 -12.95 -6.99
C TYR A 34 -10.47 -11.78 -6.55
N ASN A 35 -10.99 -10.88 -5.70
CA ASN A 35 -10.19 -9.78 -5.16
C ASN A 35 -9.09 -10.27 -4.24
N LEU A 36 -9.35 -11.28 -3.40
CA LEU A 36 -8.33 -11.89 -2.54
C LEU A 36 -7.17 -12.46 -3.36
N LYS A 37 -7.46 -13.13 -4.49
CA LYS A 37 -6.42 -13.61 -5.40
C LYS A 37 -5.53 -12.48 -5.90
N ILE A 38 -6.12 -11.37 -6.37
CA ILE A 38 -5.37 -10.18 -6.81
C ILE A 38 -4.53 -9.62 -5.66
N PHE A 39 -5.08 -9.54 -4.44
CA PHE A 39 -4.34 -9.04 -3.29
C PHE A 39 -3.16 -9.93 -2.91
N GLU A 40 -3.27 -11.25 -3.02
CA GLU A 40 -2.15 -12.17 -2.77
C GLU A 40 -1.03 -12.00 -3.81
N GLU A 41 -1.38 -11.81 -5.09
CA GLU A 41 -0.39 -11.50 -6.14
C GLU A 41 0.35 -10.18 -5.83
N ASN A 42 -0.39 -9.15 -5.41
CA ASN A 42 0.20 -7.86 -5.01
C ASN A 42 1.05 -7.99 -3.74
N ARG A 43 0.62 -8.79 -2.75
CA ARG A 43 1.34 -9.01 -1.49
C ARG A 43 2.74 -9.57 -1.76
N LEU A 44 2.83 -10.60 -2.60
CA LEU A 44 4.10 -11.20 -2.98
C LEU A 44 5.05 -10.21 -3.64
N MET A 45 4.55 -9.32 -4.49
CA MET A 45 5.36 -8.28 -5.12
C MET A 45 5.85 -7.27 -4.07
N VAL A 46 4.96 -6.73 -3.24
CA VAL A 46 5.28 -5.69 -2.25
C VAL A 46 6.26 -6.19 -1.18
N GLU A 47 6.06 -7.39 -0.64
CA GLU A 47 6.92 -7.96 0.40
C GLU A 47 8.35 -8.26 -0.10
N ASN A 48 8.53 -8.42 -1.42
CA ASN A 48 9.83 -8.67 -2.03
C ASN A 48 10.50 -7.42 -2.62
N GLN A 49 9.87 -6.24 -2.52
CA GLN A 49 10.45 -4.99 -3.06
C GLN A 49 11.81 -4.68 -2.44
N LYS A 50 12.68 -4.06 -3.25
CA LYS A 50 14.00 -3.58 -2.84
C LYS A 50 14.14 -2.09 -3.19
N PRO A 51 14.58 -1.24 -2.26
CA PRO A 51 14.87 -1.54 -0.85
C PRO A 51 13.64 -2.04 -0.06
N GLU A 52 13.86 -2.86 0.97
CA GLU A 52 12.76 -3.48 1.76
C GLU A 52 11.88 -2.42 2.45
N ARG A 53 12.48 -1.29 2.80
CA ARG A 53 11.81 -0.16 3.47
C ARG A 53 11.59 0.95 2.46
N LEU A 54 10.43 1.59 2.57
CA LEU A 54 10.04 2.71 1.72
C LEU A 54 11.04 3.87 1.86
N PRO A 55 11.83 4.19 0.82
CA PRO A 55 12.81 5.26 0.90
C PRO A 55 12.11 6.62 0.80
N LEU A 56 12.37 7.50 1.77
CA LEU A 56 11.92 8.91 1.73
C LEU A 56 12.83 9.77 0.84
N ASP A 57 14.04 9.29 0.56
CA ASP A 57 14.88 9.80 -0.52
C ASP A 57 14.48 9.12 -1.83
N LEU A 58 13.89 9.90 -2.73
CA LEU A 58 13.39 9.41 -4.02
C LEU A 58 14.53 8.99 -4.96
N SER A 59 15.77 9.45 -4.76
CA SER A 59 16.89 9.08 -5.62
C SER A 59 17.33 7.62 -5.47
N LEU A 60 16.86 6.94 -4.41
CA LEU A 60 17.17 5.54 -4.13
C LEU A 60 16.37 4.54 -4.96
N GLU A 61 15.40 4.99 -5.74
CA GLU A 61 14.58 4.17 -6.64
C GLU A 61 14.49 4.81 -8.03
N ALA A 62 14.41 3.98 -9.08
CA ALA A 62 14.11 4.43 -10.43
C ALA A 62 12.59 4.59 -10.59
N HIS A 63 12.15 5.77 -11.04
CA HIS A 63 10.72 6.09 -11.19
C HIS A 63 10.31 6.07 -12.66
N ILE A 64 9.14 5.51 -12.93
CA ILE A 64 8.43 5.60 -14.20
C ILE A 64 7.26 6.61 -14.09
N PRO A 65 6.68 7.07 -15.21
CA PRO A 65 5.58 8.04 -15.17
C PRO A 65 4.36 7.62 -14.33
N ALA A 66 4.14 6.31 -14.15
CA ALA A 66 3.08 5.77 -13.31
C ALA A 66 3.28 6.05 -11.80
N ASP A 67 4.52 6.33 -11.36
CA ASP A 67 4.88 6.53 -9.95
C ASP A 67 4.57 7.95 -9.44
N ARG A 68 4.02 8.83 -10.26
CA ARG A 68 3.79 10.24 -9.88
C ARG A 68 2.97 10.40 -8.60
N SER A 69 1.96 9.55 -8.40
CA SER A 69 1.12 9.57 -7.21
C SER A 69 1.87 9.10 -5.96
N SER A 70 2.65 8.02 -6.07
CA SER A 70 3.46 7.48 -4.96
C SER A 70 4.60 8.44 -4.57
N VAL A 71 5.24 9.07 -5.56
CA VAL A 71 6.23 10.14 -5.35
C VAL A 71 5.62 11.33 -4.60
N MET A 72 4.45 11.81 -5.02
CA MET A 72 3.77 12.90 -4.33
C MET A 72 3.41 12.51 -2.89
N PHE A 73 2.87 11.30 -2.68
CA PHE A 73 2.58 10.79 -1.36
C PHE A 73 3.82 10.78 -0.45
N ARG A 74 4.96 10.30 -0.93
CA ARG A 74 6.23 10.29 -0.16
C ARG A 74 6.72 11.69 0.18
N ARG A 75 6.58 12.66 -0.74
CA ARG A 75 6.91 14.07 -0.48
C ARG A 75 6.03 14.66 0.62
N CYS A 76 4.73 14.37 0.61
CA CYS A 76 3.80 14.78 1.67
C CYS A 76 4.12 14.08 2.99
N LEU A 77 4.41 12.78 2.96
CA LEU A 77 4.77 11.98 4.13
C LEU A 77 6.01 12.55 4.82
N LYS A 78 7.07 12.87 4.06
CA LYS A 78 8.30 13.49 4.57
C LYS A 78 8.06 14.82 5.30
N LYS A 79 7.02 15.57 4.90
CA LYS A 79 6.63 16.85 5.54
C LYS A 79 5.71 16.66 6.76
N SER A 80 5.12 15.48 6.94
CA SER A 80 4.16 15.21 8.01
C SER A 80 4.83 14.85 9.33
N VAL A 81 4.14 15.09 10.45
CA VAL A 81 4.58 14.65 11.79
C VAL A 81 4.74 13.13 11.89
N LEU A 82 4.06 12.38 11.00
CA LEU A 82 4.15 10.92 10.92
C LEU A 82 5.57 10.46 10.53
N ALA A 83 6.26 11.18 9.63
CA ALA A 83 7.65 10.91 9.30
C ALA A 83 8.62 11.23 10.46
N SER A 84 8.20 12.09 11.41
CA SER A 84 8.98 12.42 12.62
C SER A 84 8.70 11.48 13.80
N SER A 85 7.71 10.59 13.67
CA SER A 85 7.31 9.63 14.68
C SER A 85 8.23 8.39 14.67
N PHE A 86 8.39 7.74 15.82
CA PHE A 86 9.32 6.63 16.12
C PHE A 86 9.43 5.54 15.01
N TRP A 87 8.36 5.28 14.25
CA TRP A 87 8.30 4.30 13.18
C TRP A 87 9.18 4.59 11.95
N PHE A 88 9.47 5.85 11.65
CA PHE A 88 10.25 6.25 10.46
C PHE A 88 11.68 6.70 10.78
N LYS A 89 12.03 6.92 12.07
CA LYS A 89 13.36 7.39 12.50
C LYS A 89 14.43 6.28 12.56
N SER A 90 14.03 5.02 12.49
CA SER A 90 14.95 3.87 12.47
C SER A 90 15.06 3.22 11.08
N CYS A 91 14.54 3.88 10.03
CA CYS A 91 14.76 3.56 8.61
C CYS A 91 15.92 4.38 8.06
#